data_AF-A0A521K163-F1
#
_entry.id   AF-A0A521K163-F1
#
_cell.length_a   1.000
_cell.length_b   1.000
_cell.length_c   1.000
_cell.angle_alpha   90.00
_cell.angle_beta   90.00
_cell.angle_gamma   90.00
#
_symmetry.space_group_name_H-M   'P 1'
#
loop_
_entity.id
_entity.type
_entity.pdbx_description
1 polymer ?
#
loop_
_entity_poly.entity_id
_entity_poly.type
_entity_poly.pdbx_seq_one_letter_code
_entity_poly.pdbx_strand_id
1 'polypeptide(L)'
;MKKPKAIVLVAIFLGAAALGGAAVPLTNHPQFCASCHNIRPSYESWVKSSHKEVECVTCHVRPGVEGFIHDKAYAGLKDVAIYLFGTPTDAHNLQATVSSEVCIGCHRAILRVSEVSTRDLPPPVKDVGLVMGHRKHMEAFAKRGQGEGCTTCHARVVHEQPIKGYPVVIPRGHVAVDGKPYYPDHPEGTKLRASAMNDCFRCHDGKTEHEGKLLSKKCETCHLPDKIGDFLFN
;
A
#
# COMPACT_ATOMS: atom_id res chain seq x y z
N MET A 1 -43.23 -21.80 30.59
CA MET A 1 -43.28 -21.61 29.12
C MET A 1 -42.60 -20.28 28.76
N LYS A 2 -41.33 -20.30 28.31
CA LYS A 2 -40.56 -19.11 27.86
C LYS A 2 -39.75 -19.38 26.56
N LYS A 3 -40.10 -20.44 25.82
CA LYS A 3 -39.33 -20.92 24.65
C LYS A 3 -39.53 -20.18 23.31
N PRO A 4 -40.63 -19.44 23.02
CA PRO A 4 -40.82 -18.90 21.66
C PRO A 4 -39.83 -17.80 21.32
N LYS A 5 -39.46 -16.93 22.28
CA LYS A 5 -38.45 -15.88 22.06
C LYS A 5 -37.06 -16.47 21.81
N ALA A 6 -36.69 -17.54 22.51
CA ALA A 6 -35.42 -18.22 22.32
C ALA A 6 -35.32 -18.88 20.93
N ILE A 7 -36.40 -19.52 20.46
CA ILE A 7 -36.46 -20.12 19.12
C ILE A 7 -36.33 -19.06 18.03
N VAL A 8 -37.02 -17.92 18.18
CA VAL A 8 -36.93 -16.80 17.22
C VAL A 8 -35.52 -16.21 17.18
N LEU A 9 -34.89 -15.98 18.34
CA LEU A 9 -33.52 -15.46 18.40
C LEU A 9 -32.51 -16.42 17.76
N VAL A 10 -32.65 -17.72 18.00
CA VAL A 10 -31.79 -18.75 17.38
C VAL A 10 -32.00 -18.79 15.87
N ALA A 11 -33.25 -18.74 15.40
CA ALA A 11 -33.54 -18.70 13.96
C ALA A 11 -32.95 -17.47 13.28
N ILE A 12 -33.05 -16.28 13.90
CA ILE A 12 -32.44 -15.05 13.40
C ILE A 12 -30.91 -15.18 13.35
N PHE A 13 -30.30 -15.70 14.41
CA PHE A 13 -28.85 -15.89 14.45
C PHE A 13 -28.37 -16.86 13.36
N LEU A 14 -29.04 -18.00 13.20
CA LEU A 14 -28.72 -18.97 12.15
C LEU A 14 -28.93 -18.40 10.75
N GLY A 15 -30.00 -17.62 10.55
CA GLY A 15 -30.25 -16.92 9.29
C GLY A 15 -29.16 -15.89 8.97
N ALA A 16 -28.76 -15.08 9.96
CA ALA A 16 -27.68 -14.11 9.81
C ALA A 16 -26.33 -14.77 9.56
N ALA A 17 -26.03 -15.88 10.24
CA ALA A 17 -24.81 -16.66 10.03
C ALA A 17 -24.77 -17.29 8.63
N ALA A 18 -25.89 -17.87 8.17
CA ALA A 18 -25.99 -18.44 6.83
C ALA A 18 -25.83 -17.36 5.74
N LEU A 19 -26.50 -16.21 5.90
CA LEU A 19 -26.38 -15.08 4.99
C LEU A 19 -24.95 -14.53 4.98
N GLY A 20 -24.34 -14.36 6.15
CA GLY A 20 -22.95 -13.93 6.28
C GLY A 20 -21.98 -14.92 5.61
N GLY A 21 -22.18 -16.22 5.80
CA GLY A 21 -21.37 -17.27 5.18
C GLY A 21 -21.41 -17.26 3.64
N ALA A 22 -22.53 -16.85 3.04
CA ALA A 22 -22.64 -16.68 1.59
C ALA A 22 -22.16 -15.30 1.11
N ALA A 23 -22.50 -14.23 1.83
CA ALA A 23 -22.21 -12.87 1.42
C ALA A 23 -20.74 -12.49 1.58
N VAL A 24 -20.05 -12.99 2.62
CA VAL A 24 -18.65 -12.63 2.89
C VAL A 24 -17.71 -13.07 1.75
N PRO A 25 -17.73 -14.34 1.28
CA PRO A 25 -16.91 -14.75 0.14
C PRO A 25 -17.21 -13.96 -1.13
N LEU A 26 -18.50 -13.72 -1.41
CA LEU A 26 -18.91 -12.94 -2.59
C LEU A 26 -18.36 -11.52 -2.54
N THR A 27 -18.44 -10.87 -1.38
CA THR A 27 -17.95 -9.50 -1.16
C THR A 27 -16.45 -9.41 -0.89
N ASN A 28 -15.73 -10.53 -0.87
CA ASN A 28 -14.27 -10.57 -0.83
C ASN A 28 -13.67 -10.63 -2.24
N HIS A 29 -14.42 -11.17 -3.20
CA HIS A 29 -13.94 -11.37 -4.55
C HIS A 29 -13.64 -10.03 -5.25
N PRO A 30 -12.48 -9.87 -5.91
CA PRO A 30 -12.09 -8.61 -6.56
C PRO A 30 -13.12 -8.06 -7.56
N GLN A 31 -13.88 -8.92 -8.23
CA GLN A 31 -14.92 -8.50 -9.17
C GLN A 31 -16.12 -7.82 -8.48
N PHE A 32 -16.40 -8.15 -7.22
CA PHE A 32 -17.40 -7.42 -6.45
C PHE A 32 -16.95 -5.98 -6.22
N CYS A 33 -15.70 -5.75 -5.84
CA CYS A 33 -15.15 -4.40 -5.71
C CYS A 33 -15.17 -3.65 -7.05
N ALA A 34 -14.85 -4.35 -8.15
CA ALA A 34 -14.84 -3.79 -9.50
C ALA A 34 -16.24 -3.44 -10.05
N SER A 35 -17.34 -3.84 -9.39
CA SER A 35 -18.69 -3.42 -9.79
C SER A 35 -18.94 -1.94 -9.51
N CYS A 36 -18.15 -1.31 -8.64
CA CYS A 36 -18.18 0.13 -8.40
C CYS A 36 -17.30 0.85 -9.43
N HIS A 37 -17.87 1.79 -10.18
CA HIS A 37 -17.15 2.49 -11.27
C HIS A 37 -15.89 3.23 -10.79
N ASN A 38 -15.92 3.79 -9.59
CA ASN A 38 -14.79 4.53 -9.01
C ASN A 38 -13.65 3.61 -8.56
N ILE A 39 -13.94 2.32 -8.30
CA ILE A 39 -12.95 1.31 -7.91
C ILE A 39 -12.40 0.55 -9.14
N ARG A 40 -13.11 0.55 -10.27
CA ARG A 40 -12.71 -0.17 -11.48
C ARG A 40 -11.27 0.13 -11.94
N PRO A 41 -10.75 1.37 -11.95
CA PRO A 41 -9.34 1.63 -12.30
C PRO A 41 -8.33 0.94 -11.37
N SER A 42 -8.65 0.83 -10.08
CA SER A 42 -7.84 0.12 -9.08
C SER A 42 -7.83 -1.39 -9.34
N TYR A 43 -8.94 -1.96 -9.81
CA TYR A 43 -9.01 -3.36 -10.24
C TYR A 43 -8.20 -3.60 -11.53
N GLU A 44 -8.31 -2.71 -12.52
CA GLU A 44 -7.62 -2.83 -13.81
C GLU A 44 -6.09 -2.71 -13.68
N SER A 45 -5.59 -2.00 -12.66
CA SER A 45 -4.18 -1.98 -12.28
C SER A 45 -3.79 -3.23 -11.50
N TRP A 46 -4.62 -3.69 -10.57
CA TRP A 46 -4.38 -4.89 -9.77
C TRP A 46 -4.22 -6.16 -10.64
N VAL A 47 -5.06 -6.37 -11.67
CA VAL A 47 -4.96 -7.53 -12.57
C VAL A 47 -3.63 -7.60 -13.35
N LYS A 48 -2.93 -6.47 -13.50
CA LYS A 48 -1.63 -6.36 -14.15
C LYS A 48 -0.45 -6.41 -13.16
N SER A 49 -0.74 -6.36 -11.86
CA SER A 49 0.28 -6.29 -10.81
C SER A 49 0.85 -7.66 -10.45
N SER A 50 1.92 -7.65 -9.65
CA SER A 50 2.51 -8.85 -9.06
C SER A 50 1.60 -9.55 -8.03
N HIS A 51 0.49 -8.92 -7.63
CA HIS A 51 -0.44 -9.44 -6.63
C HIS A 51 -1.82 -9.76 -7.23
N LYS A 52 -1.92 -9.94 -8.54
CA LYS A 52 -3.19 -10.25 -9.25
C LYS A 52 -3.90 -11.54 -8.78
N GLU A 53 -3.25 -12.36 -7.95
CA GLU A 53 -3.81 -13.59 -7.36
C GLU A 53 -4.15 -13.42 -5.87
N VAL A 54 -3.93 -12.23 -5.31
CA VAL A 54 -4.24 -11.87 -3.92
C VAL A 54 -5.49 -11.00 -3.90
N GLU A 55 -6.53 -11.43 -3.18
CA GLU A 55 -7.81 -10.72 -3.11
C GLU A 55 -7.64 -9.31 -2.52
N CYS A 56 -8.51 -8.36 -2.94
CA CYS A 56 -8.50 -6.98 -2.45
C CYS A 56 -8.54 -6.92 -0.91
N VAL A 57 -9.39 -7.74 -0.29
CA VAL A 57 -9.60 -7.75 1.16
C VAL A 57 -8.40 -8.25 1.94
N THR A 58 -7.50 -9.04 1.34
CA THR A 58 -6.27 -9.48 2.00
C THR A 58 -5.37 -8.31 2.39
N CYS A 59 -5.45 -7.21 1.64
CA CYS A 59 -4.73 -5.97 1.94
C CYS A 59 -5.62 -4.91 2.62
N HIS A 60 -6.89 -4.80 2.21
CA HIS A 60 -7.78 -3.71 2.64
C HIS A 60 -8.59 -4.01 3.90
N VAL A 61 -8.55 -5.23 4.44
CA VAL A 61 -9.21 -5.61 5.69
C VAL A 61 -8.17 -6.13 6.65
N ARG A 62 -8.01 -5.49 7.81
CA ARG A 62 -7.05 -5.97 8.82
C ARG A 62 -7.44 -7.37 9.33
N PRO A 63 -6.45 -8.21 9.68
CA PRO A 63 -6.73 -9.53 10.22
C PRO A 63 -7.47 -9.45 11.55
N GLY A 64 -8.32 -10.45 11.81
CA GLY A 64 -9.07 -10.56 13.05
C GLY A 64 -10.46 -9.91 13.03
N VAL A 65 -11.16 -10.04 14.16
CA VAL A 65 -12.57 -9.63 14.28
C VAL A 65 -12.72 -8.11 14.19
N GLU A 66 -11.79 -7.35 14.76
CA GLU A 66 -11.82 -5.89 14.73
C GLU A 66 -11.71 -5.35 13.31
N GLY A 67 -10.76 -5.86 12.51
CA GLY A 67 -10.62 -5.50 11.10
C GLY A 67 -11.84 -5.91 10.27
N PHE A 68 -12.42 -7.08 10.52
CA PHE A 68 -13.68 -7.47 9.89
C PHE A 68 -14.81 -6.49 10.19
N ILE A 69 -15.00 -6.09 11.45
CA ILE A 69 -16.08 -5.18 11.84
C ILE A 69 -15.85 -3.79 11.26
N HIS A 70 -14.65 -3.23 11.42
CA HIS A 70 -14.38 -1.85 11.07
C HIS A 70 -14.11 -1.66 9.58
N ASP A 71 -13.23 -2.47 9.00
CA ASP A 71 -12.73 -2.26 7.64
C ASP A 71 -13.61 -2.94 6.60
N LYS A 72 -14.25 -4.08 6.93
CA LYS A 72 -15.18 -4.75 6.01
C LYS A 72 -16.62 -4.33 6.21
N ALA A 73 -17.18 -4.52 7.41
CA ALA A 73 -18.60 -4.30 7.64
C ALA A 73 -18.95 -2.81 7.68
N TYR A 74 -18.30 -2.02 8.53
CA TYR A 74 -18.61 -0.60 8.70
C TYR A 74 -18.17 0.25 7.48
N ALA A 75 -16.89 0.19 7.10
CA ALA A 75 -16.39 0.95 5.96
C ALA A 75 -17.05 0.50 4.63
N GLY A 76 -17.21 -0.82 4.42
CA GLY A 76 -17.91 -1.33 3.24
C GLY A 76 -19.38 -0.89 3.15
N LEU A 77 -20.11 -0.90 4.26
CA LEU A 77 -21.49 -0.39 4.29
C LEU A 77 -21.55 1.12 4.00
N LYS A 78 -20.59 1.89 4.55
CA LYS A 78 -20.45 3.31 4.26
C LYS A 78 -20.19 3.57 2.78
N ASP A 79 -19.31 2.79 2.15
CA ASP A 79 -19.01 2.92 0.72
C ASP A 79 -20.22 2.58 -0.15
N VAL A 80 -20.98 1.55 0.20
CA VAL A 80 -22.25 1.22 -0.47
C VAL A 80 -23.27 2.37 -0.33
N ALA A 81 -23.40 2.94 0.87
CA ALA A 81 -24.31 4.07 1.10
C ALA A 81 -23.90 5.31 0.27
N ILE A 82 -22.60 5.62 0.20
CA ILE A 82 -22.08 6.71 -0.65
C ILE A 82 -22.34 6.41 -2.13
N TYR A 83 -22.16 5.16 -2.56
CA TYR A 83 -22.40 4.75 -3.93
C TYR A 83 -23.88 4.88 -4.36
N LEU A 84 -24.81 4.51 -3.47
CA LEU A 84 -26.24 4.52 -3.78
C LEU A 84 -26.89 5.91 -3.60
N PHE A 85 -26.45 6.68 -2.62
CA PHE A 85 -27.16 7.89 -2.18
C PHE A 85 -26.31 9.16 -2.20
N GLY A 86 -25.00 9.06 -2.48
CA GLY A 86 -24.08 10.19 -2.45
C GLY A 86 -23.29 10.34 -3.75
N THR A 87 -22.15 11.01 -3.63
CA THR A 87 -21.19 11.18 -4.72
C THR A 87 -19.92 10.42 -4.38
N PRO A 88 -19.63 9.29 -5.06
CA PRO A 88 -18.38 8.57 -4.89
C PRO A 88 -17.16 9.47 -5.14
N THR A 89 -16.10 9.24 -4.38
CA THR A 89 -14.82 9.92 -4.62
C THR A 89 -14.25 9.51 -5.97
N ASP A 90 -13.73 10.49 -6.72
CA ASP A 90 -13.04 10.25 -7.99
C ASP A 90 -11.88 9.27 -7.81
N ALA A 91 -11.67 8.39 -8.80
CA ALA A 91 -10.67 7.34 -8.74
C ALA A 91 -9.25 7.87 -8.48
N HIS A 92 -8.90 9.06 -9.00
CA HIS A 92 -7.59 9.68 -8.78
C HIS A 92 -7.42 10.31 -7.40
N ASN A 93 -8.51 10.40 -6.64
CA ASN A 93 -8.54 10.95 -5.29
C ASN A 93 -8.87 9.93 -4.21
N LEU A 94 -9.03 8.66 -4.59
CA LEU A 94 -9.18 7.57 -3.65
C LEU A 94 -7.97 7.47 -2.72
N GLN A 95 -8.27 7.29 -1.43
CA GLN A 95 -7.28 7.10 -0.39
C GLN A 95 -7.70 5.92 0.46
N ALA A 96 -6.82 4.94 0.57
CA ALA A 96 -6.98 3.83 1.49
C ALA A 96 -5.78 3.80 2.43
N THR A 97 -6.04 3.54 3.71
CA THR A 97 -4.97 3.26 4.67
C THR A 97 -4.82 1.75 4.76
N VAL A 98 -3.65 1.24 4.39
CA VAL A 98 -3.32 -0.18 4.46
C VAL A 98 -2.33 -0.38 5.59
N SER A 99 -2.72 -1.20 6.59
CA SER A 99 -1.88 -1.51 7.74
C SER A 99 -0.65 -2.30 7.30
N SER A 100 0.52 -1.97 7.85
CA SER A 100 1.75 -2.72 7.54
C SER A 100 1.69 -4.18 8.01
N GLU A 101 0.80 -4.49 8.95
CA GLU A 101 0.62 -5.84 9.47
C GLU A 101 0.16 -6.85 8.38
N VAL A 102 -0.64 -6.38 7.40
CA VAL A 102 -1.13 -7.24 6.31
C VAL A 102 0.02 -7.60 5.37
N CYS A 103 0.93 -6.66 5.13
CA CYS A 103 2.10 -6.87 4.30
C CYS A 103 3.05 -7.89 4.95
N ILE A 104 3.35 -7.72 6.25
CA ILE A 104 4.26 -8.61 6.98
C ILE A 104 3.66 -9.99 7.27
N GLY A 105 2.33 -10.15 7.18
CA GLY A 105 1.68 -11.46 7.22
C GLY A 105 2.26 -12.43 6.19
N CYS A 106 2.59 -11.92 4.99
CA CYS A 106 3.25 -12.68 3.93
C CYS A 106 4.76 -12.34 3.82
N HIS A 107 5.15 -11.08 3.94
CA HIS A 107 6.51 -10.58 3.71
C HIS A 107 7.39 -10.48 4.97
N ARG A 108 7.11 -11.26 6.02
CA ARG A 108 7.82 -11.21 7.32
C ARG A 108 9.35 -11.25 7.26
N ALA A 109 9.93 -11.87 6.23
CA ALA A 109 11.37 -12.01 6.08
C ALA A 109 12.08 -10.65 5.89
N ILE A 110 11.38 -9.65 5.34
CA ILE A 110 11.99 -8.35 5.02
C ILE A 110 12.48 -7.59 6.26
N LEU A 111 11.87 -7.84 7.43
CA LEU A 111 12.29 -7.23 8.70
C LEU A 111 13.48 -7.95 9.35
N ARG A 112 13.88 -9.12 8.82
CA ARG A 112 14.98 -9.93 9.34
C ARG A 112 16.30 -9.71 8.61
N VAL A 113 16.28 -8.94 7.52
CA VAL A 113 17.46 -8.55 6.77
C VAL A 113 17.81 -7.08 7.07
N SER A 114 19.10 -6.78 7.18
CA SER A 114 19.56 -5.39 7.35
C SER A 114 19.36 -4.56 6.09
N GLU A 115 19.45 -5.19 4.93
CA GLU A 115 19.26 -4.63 3.59
C GLU A 115 18.96 -5.76 2.59
N VAL A 116 18.34 -5.42 1.47
CA VAL A 116 18.19 -6.33 0.33
C VAL A 116 19.51 -6.33 -0.43
N SER A 117 20.06 -7.51 -0.73
CA SER A 117 21.30 -7.62 -1.50
C SER A 117 21.13 -6.98 -2.88
N THR A 118 22.18 -6.34 -3.39
CA THR A 118 22.17 -5.71 -4.72
C THR A 118 21.79 -6.67 -5.85
N ARG A 119 22.12 -7.96 -5.71
CA ARG A 119 21.71 -9.01 -6.66
C ARG A 119 20.19 -9.15 -6.77
N ASP A 120 19.49 -8.95 -5.66
CA ASP A 120 18.05 -9.19 -5.54
C ASP A 120 17.24 -7.90 -5.73
N LEU A 121 17.91 -6.76 -5.97
CA LEU A 121 17.26 -5.49 -6.31
C LEU A 121 16.84 -5.45 -7.79
N PRO A 122 15.66 -4.90 -8.11
CA PRO A 122 15.28 -4.66 -9.49
C PRO A 122 16.10 -3.50 -10.09
N PRO A 123 16.37 -3.49 -11.41
CA PRO A 123 16.77 -2.27 -12.11
C PRO A 123 15.71 -1.16 -11.93
N PRO A 124 16.09 0.13 -11.84
CA PRO A 124 17.45 0.67 -11.87
C PRO A 124 18.07 0.75 -10.47
N VAL A 125 17.34 0.32 -9.44
CA VAL A 125 17.72 0.42 -8.02
C VAL A 125 19.01 -0.35 -7.72
N LYS A 126 19.20 -1.48 -8.40
CA LYS A 126 20.44 -2.26 -8.35
C LYS A 126 21.66 -1.51 -8.91
N ASP A 127 21.45 -0.66 -9.92
CA ASP A 127 22.54 -0.01 -10.66
C ASP A 127 23.16 1.11 -9.83
N VAL A 128 22.34 1.78 -9.01
CA VAL A 128 22.77 2.77 -8.01
C VAL A 128 23.06 2.14 -6.64
N GLY A 129 23.00 0.82 -6.51
CA GLY A 129 23.30 0.10 -5.26
C GLY A 129 22.54 0.63 -4.05
N LEU A 130 21.20 0.72 -4.12
CA LEU A 130 20.41 1.24 -3.00
C LEU A 130 20.57 0.38 -1.74
N VAL A 131 21.02 1.01 -0.66
CA VAL A 131 21.15 0.46 0.67
C VAL A 131 20.01 0.98 1.53
N MET A 132 19.08 0.09 1.89
CA MET A 132 17.86 0.47 2.62
C MET A 132 17.48 -0.59 3.65
N GLY A 133 17.51 -0.19 4.93
CA GLY A 133 17.11 -1.06 6.04
C GLY A 133 15.64 -0.90 6.41
N HIS A 134 14.82 -1.86 6.02
CA HIS A 134 13.38 -1.87 6.31
C HIS A 134 13.09 -1.81 7.81
N ARG A 135 13.79 -2.61 8.62
CA ARG A 135 13.59 -2.62 10.08
C ARG A 135 13.83 -1.25 10.72
N LYS A 136 14.92 -0.57 10.35
CA LYS A 136 15.23 0.78 10.85
C LYS A 136 14.12 1.79 10.52
N HIS A 137 13.58 1.72 9.30
CA HIS A 137 12.49 2.61 8.88
C HIS A 137 11.19 2.29 9.60
N MET A 138 10.83 1.01 9.75
CA MET A 138 9.62 0.62 10.48
C MET A 138 9.69 1.01 11.97
N GLU A 139 10.85 0.85 12.61
CA GLU A 139 11.08 1.31 13.99
C GLU A 139 10.99 2.85 14.08
N ALA A 140 11.54 3.58 13.11
CA ALA A 140 11.45 5.04 13.05
C ALA A 140 10.01 5.53 12.84
N PHE A 141 9.24 4.88 11.96
CA PHE A 141 7.83 5.18 11.72
C PHE A 141 6.98 4.94 12.97
N ALA A 142 7.21 3.81 13.65
CA ALA A 142 6.52 3.50 14.90
C ALA A 142 6.79 4.56 15.98
N LYS A 143 8.05 5.02 16.12
CA LYS A 143 8.41 6.09 17.06
C LYS A 143 7.83 7.45 16.68
N ARG A 144 7.74 7.77 15.39
CA ARG A 144 7.15 9.04 14.91
C ARG A 144 5.63 9.06 15.06
N GLY A 145 4.96 7.91 15.00
CA GLY A 145 3.53 7.79 15.23
C GLY A 145 2.66 8.53 14.20
N GLN A 146 3.18 8.80 13.00
CA GLN A 146 2.49 9.57 11.96
C GLN A 146 1.65 8.71 11.00
N GLY A 147 1.34 7.46 11.39
CA GLY A 147 0.62 6.50 10.53
C GLY A 147 1.44 6.00 9.34
N GLU A 148 2.77 6.08 9.41
CA GLU A 148 3.69 5.62 8.37
C GLU A 148 3.90 4.10 8.42
N GLY A 149 4.31 3.52 7.28
CA GLY A 149 4.51 2.08 7.15
C GLY A 149 4.99 1.64 5.78
N CYS A 150 4.67 0.41 5.38
CA CYS A 150 5.09 -0.16 4.10
C CYS A 150 4.66 0.71 2.91
N THR A 151 3.41 1.18 2.91
CA THR A 151 2.83 2.02 1.85
C THR A 151 3.32 3.46 1.87
N THR A 152 4.11 3.88 2.88
CA THR A 152 4.78 5.19 2.86
C THR A 152 5.80 5.28 1.73
N CYS A 153 6.44 4.16 1.38
CA CYS A 153 7.31 4.06 0.19
C CYS A 153 6.65 3.22 -0.90
N HIS A 154 6.09 2.07 -0.57
CA HIS A 154 5.38 1.19 -1.50
C HIS A 154 3.92 1.58 -1.65
N ALA A 155 3.62 2.86 -1.90
CA ALA A 155 2.25 3.38 -1.88
C ALA A 155 1.32 2.74 -2.93
N ARG A 156 1.91 2.09 -3.93
CA ARG A 156 1.26 1.79 -5.21
C ARG A 156 1.58 0.39 -5.74
N VAL A 157 1.83 -0.57 -4.84
CA VAL A 157 2.20 -1.96 -5.19
C VAL A 157 1.31 -2.56 -6.27
N VAL A 158 -0.01 -2.28 -6.21
CA VAL A 158 -1.02 -2.87 -7.09
C VAL A 158 -1.89 -1.85 -7.83
N HIS A 159 -1.79 -0.56 -7.49
CA HIS A 159 -2.67 0.51 -8.01
C HIS A 159 -1.91 1.52 -8.88
N GLU A 160 -0.84 1.07 -9.52
CA GLU A 160 -0.06 1.85 -10.48
C GLU A 160 0.61 0.92 -11.49
N GLN A 161 0.91 1.45 -12.67
CA GLN A 161 1.73 0.73 -13.62
C GLN A 161 3.21 0.81 -13.23
N PRO A 162 4.00 -0.26 -13.41
CA PRO A 162 5.44 -0.15 -13.23
C PRO A 162 6.03 0.96 -14.08
N ILE A 163 6.89 1.77 -13.46
CA ILE A 163 7.58 2.87 -14.13
C ILE A 163 8.43 2.31 -15.28
N LYS A 164 8.39 2.93 -16.47
CA LYS A 164 9.31 2.65 -17.59
C LYS A 164 9.43 1.17 -18.00
N GLY A 165 8.37 0.39 -17.81
CA GLY A 165 8.35 -1.02 -18.18
C GLY A 165 9.11 -1.95 -17.23
N TYR A 166 9.47 -1.48 -16.02
CA TYR A 166 10.02 -2.35 -14.98
C TYR A 166 9.02 -3.45 -14.59
N PRO A 167 9.47 -4.58 -14.03
CA PRO A 167 8.56 -5.67 -13.67
C PRO A 167 7.72 -5.36 -12.40
N VAL A 168 8.12 -4.35 -11.61
CA VAL A 168 7.49 -4.01 -10.33
C VAL A 168 7.39 -2.50 -10.14
N VAL A 169 6.39 -2.06 -9.38
CA VAL A 169 6.27 -0.67 -8.96
C VAL A 169 7.35 -0.38 -7.91
N ILE A 170 8.31 0.45 -8.28
CA ILE A 170 9.37 0.94 -7.39
C ILE A 170 8.98 2.31 -6.84
N PRO A 171 9.26 2.60 -5.55
CA PRO A 171 9.12 3.94 -5.01
C PRO A 171 9.96 4.92 -5.84
N ARG A 172 9.44 6.13 -6.06
CA ARG A 172 10.20 7.16 -6.75
C ARG A 172 11.47 7.47 -5.94
N GLY A 173 12.62 7.35 -6.58
CA GLY A 173 13.87 7.89 -6.08
C GLY A 173 14.00 9.38 -6.37
N HIS A 174 15.04 10.02 -5.85
CA HIS A 174 15.30 11.44 -6.11
C HIS A 174 16.13 11.70 -7.38
N VAL A 175 16.71 10.66 -7.98
CA VAL A 175 17.62 10.79 -9.12
C VAL A 175 16.88 10.43 -10.41
N ALA A 176 17.13 11.23 -11.44
CA ALA A 176 16.82 10.93 -12.84
C ALA A 176 17.74 9.82 -13.39
N VAL A 177 17.80 8.66 -12.70
CA VAL A 177 18.82 7.61 -12.89
C VAL A 177 18.87 7.03 -14.31
N ASP A 178 17.84 7.20 -15.11
CA ASP A 178 17.73 6.56 -16.43
C ASP A 178 17.57 7.55 -17.58
N GLY A 179 17.78 8.85 -17.34
CA GLY A 179 17.67 9.89 -18.38
C GLY A 179 16.28 10.00 -19.03
N LYS A 180 15.28 9.25 -18.54
CA LYS A 180 13.91 9.26 -19.05
C LYS A 180 13.00 9.97 -18.06
N PRO A 181 12.39 11.10 -18.43
CA PRO A 181 11.35 11.72 -17.60
C PRO A 181 10.25 10.69 -17.32
N TYR A 182 9.79 10.62 -16.07
CA TYR A 182 8.56 9.92 -15.72
C TYR A 182 7.61 10.93 -15.11
N TYR A 183 6.44 11.04 -15.74
CA TYR A 183 5.32 11.78 -15.21
C TYR A 183 4.22 10.77 -14.93
N PRO A 184 3.67 10.75 -13.71
CA PRO A 184 2.52 9.89 -13.40
C PRO A 184 1.36 10.27 -14.33
N ASP A 185 0.67 9.28 -14.88
CA ASP A 185 -0.49 9.44 -15.76
C ASP A 185 -1.75 9.94 -15.02
N HIS A 186 -1.58 10.45 -13.79
CA HIS A 186 -2.63 10.98 -12.94
C HIS A 186 -2.75 12.50 -13.14
N PRO A 187 -3.98 13.05 -13.18
CA PRO A 187 -4.20 14.49 -13.33
C PRO A 187 -3.52 15.32 -12.23
N GLU A 188 -3.20 16.57 -12.57
CA GLU A 188 -2.59 17.50 -11.62
C GLU A 188 -3.51 17.78 -10.43
N GLY A 189 -2.92 17.95 -9.24
CA GLY A 189 -3.67 18.18 -8.00
C GLY A 189 -4.33 16.95 -7.37
N THR A 190 -4.28 15.78 -8.02
CA THR A 190 -4.90 14.56 -7.49
C THR A 190 -4.05 13.90 -6.40
N LYS A 191 -4.71 13.17 -5.49
CA LYS A 191 -4.03 12.42 -4.42
C LYS A 191 -3.13 11.33 -4.98
N LEU A 192 -3.57 10.65 -6.03
CA LEU A 192 -2.77 9.64 -6.72
C LEU A 192 -1.50 10.26 -7.31
N ARG A 193 -1.58 11.41 -8.00
CA ARG A 193 -0.37 12.11 -8.47
C ARG A 193 0.54 12.50 -7.32
N ALA A 194 0.02 13.08 -6.24
CA ALA A 194 0.84 13.45 -5.08
C ALA A 194 1.59 12.24 -4.51
N SER A 195 0.91 11.10 -4.34
CA SER A 195 1.51 9.84 -3.89
C SER A 195 2.60 9.33 -4.84
N ALA A 196 2.41 9.44 -6.16
CA ALA A 196 3.39 9.10 -7.19
C ALA A 196 4.73 9.83 -7.05
N MET A 197 4.64 11.08 -6.58
CA MET A 197 5.74 12.02 -6.58
C MET A 197 6.55 11.93 -5.28
N ASN A 198 6.09 11.15 -4.29
CA ASN A 198 6.76 10.97 -3.01
C ASN A 198 8.10 10.23 -3.18
N ASP A 199 9.16 10.80 -2.62
CA ASP A 199 10.51 10.22 -2.63
C ASP A 199 11.14 10.18 -1.21
N CYS A 200 12.39 9.72 -1.12
CA CYS A 200 13.12 9.62 0.14
C CYS A 200 13.32 10.97 0.85
N PHE A 201 13.41 12.07 0.08
CA PHE A 201 13.72 13.40 0.61
C PHE A 201 12.55 14.04 1.35
N ARG A 202 11.36 13.45 1.33
CA ARG A 202 10.25 13.84 2.21
C ARG A 202 10.60 13.75 3.71
N CYS A 203 11.52 12.85 4.05
CA CYS A 203 12.04 12.68 5.42
C CYS A 203 13.55 12.90 5.48
N HIS A 204 14.29 12.55 4.43
CA HIS A 204 15.71 12.88 4.32
C HIS A 204 15.87 14.32 3.79
N ASP A 205 15.26 15.29 4.46
CA ASP A 205 15.20 16.68 4.02
C ASP A 205 16.31 17.56 4.63
N GLY A 206 17.22 16.95 5.40
CA GLY A 206 18.36 17.62 6.04
C GLY A 206 17.94 18.50 7.22
N LYS A 207 16.67 18.41 7.64
CA LYS A 207 16.10 19.09 8.80
C LYS A 207 15.46 18.10 9.77
N THR A 208 14.93 17.00 9.26
CA THR A 208 14.30 15.95 10.04
C THR A 208 15.34 15.20 10.85
N GLU A 209 15.03 14.97 12.13
CA GLU A 209 15.86 14.23 13.05
C GLU A 209 15.22 12.91 13.47
N HIS A 210 16.07 11.93 13.78
CA HIS A 210 15.69 10.70 14.44
C HIS A 210 16.70 10.39 15.55
N GLU A 211 16.25 10.24 16.79
CA GLU A 211 17.11 9.98 17.96
C GLU A 211 18.23 11.04 18.13
N GLY A 212 17.90 12.31 17.90
CA GLY A 212 18.84 13.43 18.02
C GLY A 212 19.91 13.48 16.92
N LYS A 213 19.73 12.73 15.82
CA LYS A 213 20.60 12.76 14.65
C LYS A 213 19.81 13.20 13.42
N LEU A 214 20.37 14.17 12.68
CA LEU A 214 19.82 14.59 11.40
C LEU A 214 19.86 13.44 10.39
N LEU A 215 18.75 13.25 9.68
CA LEU A 215 18.65 12.32 8.57
C LEU A 215 19.46 12.87 7.39
N SER A 216 20.56 12.20 7.09
CA SER A 216 21.51 12.60 6.04
C SER A 216 20.90 12.52 4.64
N LYS A 217 21.30 13.48 3.78
CA LYS A 217 21.07 13.51 2.32
C LYS A 217 22.26 13.02 1.51
N LYS A 218 23.39 12.73 2.15
CA LYS A 218 24.61 12.33 1.43
C LYS A 218 24.32 11.06 0.63
N CYS A 219 24.78 11.03 -0.62
CA CYS A 219 24.52 9.93 -1.56
C CYS A 219 24.89 8.57 -0.94
N GLU A 220 26.04 8.51 -0.26
CA GLU A 220 26.62 7.33 0.37
C GLU A 220 25.80 6.82 1.58
N THR A 221 24.84 7.61 2.06
CA THR A 221 23.89 7.16 3.11
C THR A 221 22.94 6.11 2.56
N CYS A 222 22.59 6.24 1.28
CA CYS A 222 21.56 5.45 0.62
C CYS A 222 22.11 4.59 -0.52
N HIS A 223 23.32 4.86 -1.00
CA HIS A 223 23.90 4.22 -2.16
C HIS A 223 25.29 3.69 -1.89
N LEU A 224 25.61 2.55 -2.48
CA LEU A 224 26.97 2.01 -2.45
C LEU A 224 27.95 2.97 -3.17
N PRO A 225 29.05 3.40 -2.52
CA PRO A 225 29.98 4.37 -3.09
C PRO A 225 30.56 3.97 -4.46
N ASP A 226 30.86 2.68 -4.66
CA ASP A 226 31.38 2.13 -5.92
C ASP A 226 30.35 2.12 -7.06
N LYS A 227 29.05 2.30 -6.75
CA LYS A 227 27.96 2.33 -7.72
C LYS A 227 27.52 3.74 -8.12
N ILE A 228 27.94 4.77 -7.38
CA ILE A 228 27.55 6.16 -7.64
C ILE A 228 28.67 7.01 -8.25
N GLY A 229 29.92 6.54 -8.22
CA GLY A 229 31.05 7.28 -8.80
C GLY A 229 30.79 7.72 -10.25
N ASP A 230 30.31 6.79 -11.09
CA ASP A 230 30.04 7.08 -12.51
C ASP A 230 28.87 8.04 -12.75
N PHE A 231 27.99 8.24 -11.75
CA PHE A 231 26.83 9.16 -11.82
C PHE A 231 27.12 10.55 -11.23
N LEU A 232 28.16 10.70 -10.41
CA LEU A 232 28.54 11.97 -9.79
C LEU A 232 29.54 12.78 -10.62
N PHE A 233 30.23 12.12 -11.56
CA PHE A 233 31.35 12.70 -12.32
C PHE A 233 31.16 12.67 -13.85
N ASN A 234 29.98 12.28 -14.34
CA ASN A 234 29.52 12.47 -15.72
C ASN A 234 28.45 13.59 -15.78
#